data_AF-A0A832XGN1-F1
#
_entry.id   AF-A0A832XGN1-F1
#
_cell.length_a   1.000
_cell.length_b   1.000
_cell.length_c   1.000
_cell.angle_alpha   90.00
_cell.angle_beta   90.00
_cell.angle_gamma   90.00
#
_symmetry.space_group_name_H-M   'P 1'
#
loop_
_entity.id
_entity.type
_entity.pdbx_description
1 polymer ?
#
loop_
_entity_poly.entity_id
_entity_poly.type
_entity_poly.pdbx_seq_one_letter_code
_entity_poly.pdbx_strand_id
1 'polypeptide(L)'
;MTEKKSISRAVEKFILDEPLLEDFLARNLINQSALARTLIPRVEKEIGQKVKPQAVIMAVKRFAADSKEHIQTKKMREVLGKSTINLKSGIADIAVEKTDGLFSLLEDLTRKVKTHRGEVLSVVEGQTEAAIITEEKYVDDIIKKLPKKSVLKVERNIVDLHLLCPPDFWNAPGIIYFVTKRLALSNINIIDLLTTPTEFSILVRKEDASRAFESISNLIEECKA
;
A
#
# COMPACT_ATOMS: atom_id res chain seq x y z
N MET A 1 28.13 -18.48 24.02
CA MET A 1 27.85 -19.55 23.03
C MET A 1 27.52 -18.89 21.70
N THR A 2 28.43 -18.93 20.74
CA THR A 2 28.21 -18.41 19.38
C THR A 2 27.19 -19.31 18.69
N GLU A 3 26.05 -18.75 18.28
CA GLU A 3 25.05 -19.48 17.48
C GLU A 3 25.73 -20.07 16.24
N LYS A 4 25.55 -21.37 16.02
CA LYS A 4 26.17 -22.10 14.92
C LYS A 4 25.56 -21.60 13.61
N LYS A 5 26.31 -20.80 12.85
CA LYS A 5 25.88 -20.27 11.55
C LYS A 5 25.64 -21.43 10.58
N SER A 6 24.38 -21.62 10.17
CA SER A 6 23.93 -22.70 9.29
C SER A 6 23.57 -22.16 7.92
N ILE A 7 23.91 -22.89 6.85
CA ILE A 7 23.51 -22.57 5.47
C ILE A 7 21.99 -22.49 5.36
N SER A 8 21.26 -23.43 5.98
CA SER A 8 19.79 -23.42 5.94
C SER A 8 19.22 -22.17 6.58
N ARG A 9 19.74 -21.77 7.75
CA ARG A 9 19.25 -20.58 8.47
C ARG A 9 19.62 -19.28 7.76
N ALA A 10 20.80 -19.22 7.13
CA ALA A 10 21.20 -18.08 6.32
C ALA A 10 20.31 -17.95 5.06
N VAL A 11 20.04 -19.06 4.37
CA VAL A 11 19.15 -19.09 3.21
C VAL A 11 17.73 -18.69 3.58
N GLU A 12 17.18 -19.27 4.65
CA GLU A 12 15.85 -18.93 5.17
C GLU A 12 15.74 -17.44 5.48
N LYS A 13 16.71 -16.89 6.24
CA LYS A 13 16.78 -15.44 6.52
C LYS A 13 16.74 -14.62 5.24
N PHE A 14 17.57 -14.94 4.24
CA PHE A 14 17.62 -14.15 3.01
C PHE A 14 16.38 -14.29 2.13
N ILE A 15 15.70 -15.44 2.17
CA ILE A 15 14.43 -15.61 1.46
C ILE A 15 13.32 -14.80 2.15
N LEU A 16 13.27 -14.82 3.48
CA LEU A 16 12.29 -14.06 4.26
C LEU A 16 12.56 -12.54 4.25
N ASP A 17 13.81 -12.12 4.07
CA ASP A 17 14.20 -10.71 3.89
C ASP A 17 13.78 -10.14 2.53
N GLU A 18 13.37 -10.98 1.56
CA GLU A 18 12.91 -10.55 0.23
C GLU A 18 11.39 -10.75 0.11
N PRO A 19 10.59 -9.67 0.26
CA PRO A 19 9.14 -9.75 0.13
C PRO A 19 8.77 -10.37 -1.23
N LEU A 20 7.82 -11.33 -1.21
CA LEU A 20 7.32 -12.12 -2.36
C LEU A 20 8.15 -13.34 -2.76
N LEU A 21 9.41 -13.45 -2.34
CA LEU A 21 10.26 -14.57 -2.77
C LEU A 21 9.76 -15.91 -2.22
N GLU A 22 9.34 -15.95 -0.96
CA GLU A 22 8.70 -17.12 -0.35
C GLU A 22 7.43 -17.54 -1.10
N ASP A 23 6.54 -16.59 -1.41
CA ASP A 23 5.28 -16.86 -2.11
C ASP A 23 5.51 -17.46 -3.50
N PHE A 24 6.51 -16.95 -4.22
CA PHE A 24 6.88 -17.49 -5.52
C PHE A 24 7.57 -18.86 -5.45
N LEU A 25 8.31 -19.14 -4.37
CA LEU A 25 8.88 -20.45 -4.11
C LEU A 25 7.79 -21.48 -3.76
N ALA A 26 6.83 -21.11 -2.91
CA ALA A 26 5.67 -21.94 -2.56
C ALA A 26 4.83 -22.31 -3.80
N ARG A 27 4.70 -21.38 -4.75
CA ARG A 27 3.99 -21.59 -6.03
C ARG A 27 4.81 -22.26 -7.12
N ASN A 28 6.06 -22.65 -6.83
CA ASN A 28 7.00 -23.24 -7.77
C ASN A 28 7.21 -22.40 -9.06
N LEU A 29 7.18 -21.06 -8.93
CA LEU A 29 7.33 -20.12 -10.05
C LEU A 29 8.78 -19.71 -10.32
N ILE A 30 9.71 -20.09 -9.44
CA ILE A 30 11.13 -19.70 -9.52
C ILE A 30 11.99 -20.92 -9.74
N ASN A 31 13.00 -20.77 -10.61
CA ASN A 31 14.08 -21.74 -10.70
C ASN A 31 14.93 -21.69 -9.41
N GLN A 32 14.63 -22.61 -8.49
CA GLN A 32 15.28 -22.74 -7.18
C GLN A 32 16.81 -22.87 -7.28
N SER A 33 17.32 -23.50 -8.33
CA SER A 33 18.77 -23.65 -8.53
C SER A 33 19.41 -22.35 -8.99
N ALA A 34 18.72 -21.55 -9.81
CA ALA A 34 19.18 -20.23 -10.20
C ALA A 34 19.16 -19.28 -8.99
N LEU A 35 18.08 -19.27 -8.21
CA LEU A 35 17.98 -18.49 -6.98
C LEU A 35 19.10 -18.85 -5.99
N ALA A 36 19.34 -20.15 -5.76
CA ALA A 36 20.41 -20.57 -4.85
C ALA A 36 21.77 -20.00 -5.26
N ARG A 37 22.07 -19.92 -6.56
CA ARG A 37 23.34 -19.35 -7.04
C ARG A 37 23.45 -17.85 -6.75
N THR A 38 22.37 -17.08 -6.82
CA THR A 38 22.39 -15.65 -6.48
C THR A 38 22.58 -15.43 -4.98
N LEU A 39 22.18 -16.37 -4.14
CA LEU A 39 22.32 -16.29 -2.67
C LEU A 39 23.72 -16.67 -2.16
N ILE A 40 24.52 -17.44 -2.92
CA ILE A 40 25.84 -17.92 -2.49
C ILE A 40 26.73 -16.81 -1.90
N PRO A 41 26.94 -15.64 -2.55
CA PRO A 41 27.82 -14.61 -2.00
C PRO A 41 27.35 -14.08 -0.64
N ARG A 42 26.03 -13.92 -0.46
CA ARG A 42 25.44 -13.48 0.81
C ARG A 42 25.59 -14.56 1.89
N VAL A 43 25.39 -15.82 1.54
CA VAL A 43 25.55 -16.96 2.46
C VAL A 43 27.01 -17.13 2.89
N GLU A 44 27.97 -17.01 1.96
CA GLU A 44 29.40 -17.07 2.29
C GLU A 44 29.81 -15.94 3.23
N LYS A 45 29.29 -14.72 3.00
CA LYS A 45 29.52 -13.57 3.87
C LYS A 45 28.93 -13.79 5.27
N GLU A 46 27.70 -14.29 5.37
CA GLU A 46 27.06 -14.55 6.66
C GLU A 46 27.84 -15.59 7.45
N ILE A 47 28.19 -16.72 6.82
CA ILE A 47 28.90 -17.83 7.48
C ILE A 47 30.38 -17.49 7.73
N GLY A 48 30.99 -16.63 6.91
CA GLY A 48 32.39 -16.23 7.02
C GLY A 48 33.36 -17.19 6.32
N GLN A 49 32.87 -18.05 5.43
CA GLN A 49 33.69 -18.97 4.64
C GLN A 49 32.98 -19.37 3.35
N LYS A 50 33.74 -19.95 2.40
CA LYS A 50 33.16 -20.51 1.17
C LYS A 50 32.21 -21.65 1.45
N VAL A 51 31.14 -21.75 0.68
CA VAL A 51 30.12 -22.80 0.81
C VAL A 51 30.01 -23.64 -0.46
N LYS A 52 29.61 -24.90 -0.32
CA LYS A 52 29.35 -25.76 -1.48
C LYS A 52 28.06 -25.29 -2.17
N PRO A 53 28.06 -24.96 -3.48
CA PRO A 53 26.85 -24.52 -4.18
C PRO A 53 25.65 -25.48 -4.02
N GLN A 54 25.93 -26.78 -4.03
CA GLN A 54 24.90 -27.82 -3.83
C GLN A 54 24.24 -27.75 -2.46
N ALA A 55 24.96 -27.34 -1.41
CA ALA A 55 24.38 -27.18 -0.08
C ALA A 55 23.38 -26.03 -0.04
N VAL A 56 23.67 -24.93 -0.74
CA VAL A 56 22.75 -23.79 -0.87
C VAL A 56 21.53 -24.16 -1.70
N ILE A 57 21.71 -24.87 -2.83
CA ILE A 57 20.59 -25.38 -3.64
C ILE A 57 19.67 -26.26 -2.80
N MET A 58 20.23 -27.21 -2.04
CA MET A 58 19.44 -28.08 -1.17
C MET A 58 18.72 -27.33 -0.05
N ALA A 59 19.34 -26.29 0.51
CA ALA A 59 18.69 -25.43 1.48
C ALA A 59 17.50 -24.67 0.88
N VAL A 60 17.65 -24.08 -0.32
CA VAL A 60 16.55 -23.39 -1.03
C VAL A 60 15.42 -24.37 -1.37
N LYS A 61 15.75 -25.56 -1.89
CA LYS A 61 14.75 -26.59 -2.23
C LYS A 61 13.96 -27.03 -1.01
N ARG A 62 14.63 -27.24 0.12
CA ARG A 62 14.00 -27.62 1.38
C ARG A 62 13.07 -26.52 1.88
N PHE A 63 13.57 -25.29 1.91
CA PHE A 63 12.75 -24.13 2.27
C PHE A 63 11.48 -24.09 1.40
N ALA A 64 11.63 -24.15 0.06
CA ALA A 64 10.51 -24.10 -0.87
C ALA A 64 9.50 -25.25 -0.71
N ALA A 65 9.95 -26.45 -0.33
CA ALA A 65 9.06 -27.58 -0.06
C ALA A 65 8.26 -27.40 1.24
N ASP A 66 8.84 -26.72 2.23
CA ASP A 66 8.20 -26.41 3.51
C ASP A 66 7.42 -25.07 3.47
N SER A 67 7.69 -24.22 2.48
CA SER A 67 7.04 -22.93 2.29
C SER A 67 5.55 -23.08 2.02
N LYS A 68 4.76 -22.20 2.63
CA LYS A 68 3.34 -22.03 2.34
C LYS A 68 3.13 -20.68 1.69
N GLU A 69 2.12 -20.56 0.84
CA GLU A 69 1.67 -19.24 0.39
C GLU A 69 1.24 -18.42 1.62
N HIS A 70 1.94 -17.32 1.88
CA HIS A 70 1.66 -16.43 3.01
C HIS A 70 0.80 -15.25 2.58
N ILE A 71 0.95 -14.79 1.34
CA ILE A 71 0.36 -13.54 0.87
C ILE A 71 -1.06 -13.73 0.33
N GLN A 72 -1.64 -14.93 0.38
CA GLN A 72 -3.06 -15.13 0.05
C GLN A 72 -3.85 -15.67 1.23
N THR A 73 -4.21 -14.76 2.15
CA THR A 73 -5.20 -15.13 3.15
C THR A 73 -6.56 -15.24 2.47
N LYS A 74 -7.21 -16.40 2.60
CA LYS A 74 -8.65 -16.57 2.30
C LYS A 74 -9.49 -15.39 2.80
N LYS A 75 -9.06 -14.80 3.93
CA LYS A 75 -9.65 -13.61 4.54
C LYS A 75 -9.54 -12.35 3.68
N MET A 76 -8.36 -12.05 3.13
CA MET A 76 -8.18 -10.90 2.24
C MET A 76 -9.08 -11.00 1.00
N ARG A 77 -9.16 -12.19 0.37
CA ARG A 77 -10.10 -12.43 -0.74
C ARG A 77 -11.55 -12.26 -0.31
N GLU A 78 -11.93 -12.84 0.82
CA GLU A 78 -13.29 -12.70 1.37
C GLU A 78 -13.66 -11.21 1.58
N VAL A 79 -12.75 -10.42 2.15
CA VAL A 79 -12.98 -9.00 2.40
C VAL A 79 -13.10 -8.22 1.09
N LEU A 80 -12.16 -8.40 0.16
CA LEU A 80 -12.16 -7.72 -1.13
C LEU A 80 -13.39 -8.09 -1.96
N GLY A 81 -13.76 -9.37 -2.02
CA GLY A 81 -14.94 -9.83 -2.76
C GLY A 81 -16.27 -9.29 -2.21
N LYS A 82 -16.31 -8.93 -0.92
CA LYS A 82 -17.45 -8.27 -0.26
C LYS A 82 -17.39 -6.74 -0.31
N SER A 83 -16.32 -6.16 -0.87
CA SER A 83 -16.16 -4.72 -0.96
C SER A 83 -16.86 -4.16 -2.20
N THR A 84 -17.23 -2.88 -2.16
CA THR A 84 -17.70 -2.13 -3.31
C THR A 84 -16.78 -0.95 -3.58
N ILE A 85 -16.73 -0.48 -4.82
CA ILE A 85 -15.91 0.68 -5.23
C ILE A 85 -16.81 1.74 -5.87
N ASN A 86 -16.60 2.99 -5.47
CA ASN A 86 -17.23 4.17 -6.05
C ASN A 86 -16.17 5.17 -6.47
N LEU A 87 -16.52 6.05 -7.41
CA LEU A 87 -15.63 7.08 -7.92
C LEU A 87 -16.21 8.45 -7.59
N LYS A 88 -15.39 9.33 -6.99
CA LYS A 88 -15.72 10.73 -6.79
C LYS A 88 -14.65 11.64 -7.38
N SER A 89 -15.06 12.50 -8.30
CA SER A 89 -14.17 13.46 -8.98
C SER A 89 -14.27 14.87 -8.39
N GLY A 90 -13.34 15.74 -8.78
CA GLY A 90 -13.30 17.12 -8.29
C GLY A 90 -12.74 17.21 -6.88
N ILE A 91 -11.79 16.32 -6.55
CA ILE A 91 -11.06 16.32 -5.30
C ILE A 91 -9.75 17.11 -5.48
N ALA A 92 -9.29 17.72 -4.40
CA ALA A 92 -7.97 18.30 -4.28
C ALA A 92 -7.28 17.78 -3.01
N ASP A 93 -5.96 17.71 -3.10
CA ASP A 93 -5.04 17.42 -2.01
C ASP A 93 -4.18 18.67 -1.78
N ILE A 94 -4.18 19.18 -0.54
CA ILE A 94 -3.48 20.39 -0.15
C ILE A 94 -2.50 20.03 0.97
N ALA A 95 -1.20 20.04 0.68
CA ALA A 95 -0.16 19.90 1.70
C ALA A 95 0.18 21.27 2.28
N VAL A 96 0.18 21.37 3.62
CA VAL A 96 0.41 22.63 4.34
C VAL A 96 1.37 22.42 5.52
N GLU A 97 2.18 23.42 5.84
CA GLU A 97 2.97 23.44 7.07
C GLU A 97 2.05 23.52 8.29
N LYS A 98 2.46 22.89 9.40
CA LYS A 98 1.77 23.05 10.69
C LYS A 98 2.02 24.46 11.21
N THR A 99 0.97 25.28 11.20
CA THR A 99 0.96 26.64 11.73
C THR A 99 -0.11 26.76 12.80
N ASP A 100 0.01 27.76 13.68
CA ASP A 100 -1.04 28.04 14.68
C ASP A 100 -2.41 28.32 14.04
N GLY A 101 -2.42 28.79 12.78
CA GLY A 101 -3.64 29.03 12.00
C GLY A 101 -4.32 27.77 11.47
N LEU A 102 -3.65 26.60 11.48
CA LEU A 102 -4.21 25.36 10.96
C LEU A 102 -5.46 24.94 11.74
N PHE A 103 -5.43 25.00 13.07
CA PHE A 103 -6.57 24.60 13.90
C PHE A 103 -7.83 25.44 13.60
N SER A 104 -7.67 26.76 13.48
CA SER A 104 -8.77 27.68 13.14
C SER A 104 -9.33 27.41 11.73
N LEU A 105 -8.47 27.09 10.77
CA LEU A 105 -8.89 26.65 9.44
C LEU A 105 -9.73 25.37 9.52
N LEU A 106 -9.29 24.37 10.28
CA LEU A 106 -10.01 23.10 10.42
C LEU A 106 -11.37 23.28 11.10
N GLU A 107 -11.49 24.17 12.09
CA GLU A 107 -12.78 24.52 12.71
C GLU A 107 -13.75 25.16 11.72
N ASP A 108 -13.25 25.99 10.79
CA ASP A 108 -14.08 26.56 9.74
C ASP A 108 -14.50 25.50 8.70
N LEU A 109 -13.55 24.66 8.25
CA LEU A 109 -13.82 23.61 7.27
C LEU A 109 -14.83 22.59 7.76
N THR A 110 -14.71 22.12 9.01
CA THR A 110 -15.65 21.17 9.61
C THR A 110 -17.08 21.71 9.70
N ARG A 111 -17.26 23.03 9.77
CA ARG A 111 -18.60 23.67 9.69
C ARG A 111 -19.10 23.84 8.27
N LYS A 112 -18.23 24.19 7.34
CA LYS A 112 -18.59 24.47 5.94
C LYS A 112 -18.86 23.19 5.16
N VAL A 113 -17.95 22.23 5.21
CA VAL A 113 -18.03 20.99 4.44
C VAL A 113 -19.11 20.09 5.02
N LYS A 114 -20.09 19.71 4.20
CA LYS A 114 -21.25 18.91 4.60
C LYS A 114 -20.95 17.42 4.40
N THR A 115 -20.05 16.89 5.23
CA THR A 115 -19.65 15.47 5.18
C THR A 115 -20.83 14.50 5.34
N HIS A 116 -21.80 14.83 6.19
CA HIS A 116 -23.05 14.08 6.33
C HIS A 116 -23.93 14.05 5.06
N ARG A 117 -23.65 14.90 4.06
CA ARG A 117 -24.29 14.91 2.74
C ARG A 117 -23.39 14.32 1.65
N GLY A 118 -22.33 13.62 2.06
CA GLY A 118 -21.37 12.98 1.16
C GLY A 118 -20.28 13.89 0.63
N GLU A 119 -20.11 15.12 1.14
CA GLU A 119 -18.96 15.96 0.79
C GLU A 119 -17.67 15.42 1.42
N VAL A 120 -16.54 15.64 0.75
CA VAL A 120 -15.24 15.08 1.19
C VAL A 120 -14.49 16.09 2.04
N LEU A 121 -14.10 15.65 3.24
CA LEU A 121 -13.08 16.30 4.06
C LEU A 121 -12.28 15.21 4.76
N SER A 122 -10.98 15.17 4.52
CA SER A 122 -10.04 14.38 5.29
C SER A 122 -8.83 15.24 5.64
N VAL A 123 -8.34 15.06 6.85
CA VAL A 123 -7.19 15.79 7.36
C VAL A 123 -6.22 14.76 7.91
N VAL A 124 -5.03 14.72 7.34
CA VAL A 124 -3.96 13.82 7.77
C VAL A 124 -2.83 14.67 8.31
N GLU A 125 -2.55 14.54 9.60
CA GLU A 125 -1.43 15.22 10.22
C GLU A 125 -0.19 14.33 10.23
N GLY A 126 0.85 14.74 9.50
CA GLY A 126 2.20 14.17 9.61
C GLY A 126 2.96 14.75 10.80
N GLN A 127 4.27 14.53 10.86
CA GLN A 127 5.11 15.17 11.89
C GLN A 127 5.40 16.65 11.59
N THR A 128 5.59 16.98 10.32
CA THR A 128 6.04 18.31 9.85
C THR A 128 4.97 19.10 9.12
N GLU A 129 4.05 18.40 8.46
CA GLU A 129 3.03 18.97 7.59
C GLU A 129 1.67 18.29 7.84
N ALA A 130 0.63 18.86 7.27
CA ALA A 130 -0.70 18.26 7.21
C ALA A 130 -1.19 18.23 5.76
N ALA A 131 -1.88 17.17 5.38
CA ALA A 131 -2.62 17.08 4.13
C ALA A 131 -4.11 17.36 4.40
N ILE A 132 -4.72 18.22 3.61
CA ILE A 132 -6.16 18.51 3.61
C ILE A 132 -6.71 18.06 2.27
N ILE A 133 -7.54 17.02 2.31
CA ILE A 133 -8.20 16.43 1.15
C ILE A 133 -9.66 16.89 1.17
N THR A 134 -10.10 17.56 0.11
CA THR A 134 -11.47 18.07 0.02
C THR A 134 -11.90 18.29 -1.42
N GLU A 135 -13.13 18.74 -1.64
CA GLU A 135 -13.61 19.10 -2.97
C GLU A 135 -12.96 20.41 -3.47
N GLU A 136 -12.66 20.47 -4.76
CA GLU A 136 -11.94 21.59 -5.40
C GLU A 136 -12.57 22.97 -5.16
N LYS A 137 -13.89 23.00 -4.94
CA LYS A 137 -14.66 24.23 -4.64
C LYS A 137 -14.25 24.91 -3.33
N TYR A 138 -13.59 24.19 -2.42
CA TYR A 138 -13.13 24.73 -1.13
C TYR A 138 -11.69 25.22 -1.16
N VAL A 139 -10.90 24.84 -2.18
CA VAL A 139 -9.45 25.07 -2.22
C VAL A 139 -9.09 26.55 -2.16
N ASP A 140 -9.79 27.40 -2.92
CA ASP A 140 -9.47 28.83 -2.97
C ASP A 140 -9.78 29.55 -1.65
N ASP A 141 -10.79 29.10 -0.91
CA ASP A 141 -11.10 29.61 0.43
C ASP A 141 -10.03 29.17 1.44
N ILE A 142 -9.57 27.91 1.34
CA ILE A 142 -8.49 27.36 2.18
C ILE A 142 -7.20 28.14 1.99
N ILE A 143 -6.75 28.29 0.75
CA ILE A 143 -5.47 28.96 0.45
C ILE A 143 -5.48 30.42 0.90
N LYS A 144 -6.62 31.11 0.80
CA LYS A 144 -6.75 32.52 1.24
C LYS A 144 -6.65 32.69 2.76
N LYS A 145 -6.99 31.66 3.53
CA LYS A 145 -6.98 31.68 5.00
C LYS A 145 -5.63 31.29 5.59
N LEU A 146 -4.74 30.74 4.77
CA LEU A 146 -3.40 30.35 5.18
C LEU A 146 -2.36 31.39 4.74
N PRO A 147 -1.28 31.59 5.52
CA PRO A 147 -0.11 32.30 5.03
C PRO A 147 0.38 31.66 3.72
N LYS A 148 0.64 32.46 2.67
CA LYS A 148 1.08 31.91 1.37
C LYS A 148 2.29 30.97 1.46
N LYS A 149 3.20 31.22 2.43
CA LYS A 149 4.40 30.40 2.64
C LYS A 149 4.10 29.04 3.26
N SER A 150 2.97 28.87 3.95
CA SER A 150 2.61 27.62 4.61
C SER A 150 1.87 26.65 3.68
N VAL A 151 1.55 27.03 2.44
CA VAL A 151 0.96 26.12 1.45
C VAL A 151 2.11 25.50 0.65
N LEU A 152 2.38 24.22 0.91
CA LEU A 152 3.51 23.49 0.33
C LEU A 152 3.18 22.96 -1.06
N LYS A 153 1.98 22.39 -1.22
CA LYS A 153 1.52 21.84 -2.49
C LYS A 153 0.00 21.91 -2.59
N VAL A 154 -0.49 22.11 -3.81
CA VAL A 154 -1.90 22.00 -4.15
C VAL A 154 -2.00 21.13 -5.40
N GLU A 155 -2.63 19.98 -5.25
CA GLU A 155 -2.92 19.07 -6.35
C GLU A 155 -4.44 19.08 -6.61
N ARG A 156 -4.83 19.46 -7.82
CA ARG A 156 -6.23 19.49 -8.29
C ARG A 156 -6.46 18.40 -9.32
N ASN A 157 -7.69 18.25 -9.78
CA ASN A 157 -8.10 17.20 -10.71
C ASN A 157 -7.74 15.81 -10.15
N ILE A 158 -7.99 15.62 -8.86
CA ILE A 158 -7.88 14.33 -8.21
C ILE A 158 -9.23 13.63 -8.24
N VAL A 159 -9.15 12.30 -8.34
CA VAL A 159 -10.28 11.40 -8.23
C VAL A 159 -10.04 10.49 -7.03
N ASP A 160 -11.05 10.40 -6.19
CA ASP A 160 -11.13 9.45 -5.09
C ASP A 160 -11.80 8.17 -5.58
N LEU A 161 -11.07 7.06 -5.50
CA LEU A 161 -11.58 5.70 -5.63
C LEU A 161 -11.88 5.20 -4.23
N HIS A 162 -13.13 5.31 -3.84
CA HIS A 162 -13.60 5.00 -2.51
C HIS A 162 -14.10 3.56 -2.44
N LEU A 163 -13.39 2.71 -1.71
CA LEU A 163 -13.79 1.34 -1.42
C LEU A 163 -14.52 1.29 -0.09
N LEU A 164 -15.73 0.73 -0.10
CA LEU A 164 -16.45 0.35 1.10
C LEU A 164 -16.19 -1.13 1.38
N CYS A 165 -15.57 -1.42 2.51
CA CYS A 165 -15.13 -2.74 2.90
C CYS A 165 -15.92 -3.28 4.11
N PRO A 166 -16.05 -4.60 4.27
CA PRO A 166 -16.65 -5.17 5.48
C PRO A 166 -15.78 -4.92 6.73
N PRO A 167 -16.34 -5.02 7.96
CA PRO A 167 -15.62 -4.76 9.22
C PRO A 167 -14.32 -5.53 9.42
N ASP A 168 -14.18 -6.69 8.76
CA ASP A 168 -12.97 -7.51 8.82
C ASP A 168 -11.77 -6.88 8.09
N PHE A 169 -11.98 -5.81 7.32
CA PHE A 169 -10.93 -5.09 6.59
C PHE A 169 -9.73 -4.74 7.46
N TRP A 170 -9.98 -4.18 8.64
CA TRP A 170 -8.93 -3.75 9.55
C TRP A 170 -7.99 -4.87 10.01
N ASN A 171 -8.50 -6.11 10.08
CA ASN A 171 -7.77 -7.27 10.60
C ASN A 171 -7.32 -8.24 9.49
N ALA A 172 -7.55 -7.90 8.22
CA ALA A 172 -7.23 -8.76 7.09
C ALA A 172 -5.89 -8.32 6.45
N PRO A 173 -4.77 -9.03 6.73
CA PRO A 173 -3.47 -8.65 6.21
C PRO A 173 -3.41 -8.81 4.69
N GLY A 174 -2.68 -7.89 4.04
CA GLY A 174 -2.37 -7.94 2.61
C GLY A 174 -3.28 -7.11 1.71
N ILE A 175 -4.44 -6.64 2.18
CA ILE A 175 -5.38 -5.90 1.32
C ILE A 175 -4.73 -4.67 0.67
N ILE A 176 -4.11 -3.80 1.48
CA ILE A 176 -3.42 -2.59 0.97
C ILE A 176 -2.33 -2.99 -0.03
N TYR A 177 -1.55 -4.03 0.25
CA TYR A 177 -0.53 -4.53 -0.67
C TYR A 177 -1.12 -4.95 -2.02
N PHE A 178 -2.20 -5.74 -2.04
CA PHE A 178 -2.80 -6.21 -3.31
C PHE A 178 -3.38 -5.07 -4.15
N VAL A 179 -4.09 -4.16 -3.50
CA VAL A 179 -4.70 -2.99 -4.16
C VAL A 179 -3.60 -2.12 -4.77
N THR A 180 -2.60 -1.73 -3.97
CA THR A 180 -1.49 -0.88 -4.45
C THR A 180 -0.62 -1.58 -5.49
N LYS A 181 -0.38 -2.89 -5.36
CA LYS A 181 0.30 -3.70 -6.39
C LYS A 181 -0.45 -3.66 -7.72
N ARG A 182 -1.77 -3.80 -7.72
CA ARG A 182 -2.58 -3.81 -8.96
C ARG A 182 -2.49 -2.47 -9.69
N LEU A 183 -2.50 -1.36 -8.94
CA LEU A 183 -2.30 -0.02 -9.47
C LEU A 183 -0.87 0.19 -10.01
N ALA A 184 0.15 -0.26 -9.27
CA ALA A 184 1.54 -0.18 -9.70
C ALA A 184 1.79 -0.96 -11.02
N LEU A 185 1.22 -2.16 -11.16
CA LEU A 185 1.30 -2.94 -12.40
C LEU A 185 0.60 -2.27 -13.59
N SER A 186 -0.36 -1.39 -13.31
CA SER A 186 -1.05 -0.57 -14.32
C SER A 186 -0.32 0.76 -14.60
N ASN A 187 0.85 0.98 -13.99
CA ASN A 187 1.62 2.22 -14.05
C ASN A 187 0.81 3.45 -13.60
N ILE A 188 0.04 3.30 -12.52
CA ILE A 188 -0.79 4.34 -11.94
C ILE A 188 -0.15 4.84 -10.65
N ASN A 189 0.08 6.14 -10.57
CA ASN A 189 0.61 6.76 -9.36
C ASN A 189 -0.52 7.02 -8.35
N ILE A 190 -0.27 6.68 -7.09
CA ILE A 190 -1.16 6.99 -5.97
C ILE A 190 -0.71 8.34 -5.39
N ILE A 191 -1.65 9.29 -5.29
CA ILE A 191 -1.41 10.62 -4.72
C ILE A 191 -1.50 10.54 -3.20
N ASP A 192 -2.56 9.90 -2.69
CA ASP A 192 -2.76 9.68 -1.26
C ASP A 192 -3.62 8.41 -1.03
N LEU A 193 -3.56 7.90 0.19
CA LEU A 193 -4.15 6.64 0.61
C LEU A 193 -4.72 6.80 2.02
N LEU A 194 -6.05 6.77 2.14
CA LEU A 194 -6.75 7.01 3.41
C LEU A 194 -7.55 5.78 3.81
N THR A 195 -7.45 5.38 5.07
CA THR A 195 -8.20 4.23 5.59
C THR A 195 -8.92 4.56 6.88
N THR A 196 -10.14 4.06 7.00
CA THR A 196 -10.87 3.88 8.26
C THR A 196 -11.11 2.37 8.47
N PRO A 197 -11.72 1.92 9.58
CA PRO A 197 -11.95 0.50 9.81
C PRO A 197 -12.74 -0.24 8.73
N THR A 198 -13.54 0.49 7.93
CA THR A 198 -14.41 -0.08 6.88
C THR A 198 -14.32 0.65 5.55
N GLU A 199 -13.47 1.66 5.42
CA GLU A 199 -13.36 2.44 4.20
C GLU A 199 -11.91 2.57 3.79
N PHE A 200 -11.69 2.57 2.48
CA PHE A 200 -10.39 2.71 1.90
C PHE A 200 -10.47 3.61 0.66
N SER A 201 -9.96 4.83 0.79
CA SER A 201 -9.93 5.82 -0.29
C SER A 201 -8.55 5.86 -0.94
N ILE A 202 -8.52 5.84 -2.27
CA ILE A 202 -7.29 5.88 -3.07
C ILE A 202 -7.38 7.09 -4.00
N LEU A 203 -6.50 8.06 -3.79
CA LEU A 203 -6.48 9.27 -4.59
C LEU A 203 -5.55 9.10 -5.79
N VAL A 204 -6.06 9.34 -6.99
CA VAL A 204 -5.31 9.27 -8.25
C VAL A 204 -5.57 10.51 -9.10
N ARG A 205 -4.68 10.79 -10.06
CA ARG A 205 -4.92 11.85 -11.05
C ARG A 205 -6.13 11.49 -11.90
N LYS A 206 -6.90 12.50 -12.32
CA LYS A 206 -8.08 12.31 -13.17
C LYS A 206 -7.78 11.56 -14.48
N GLU A 207 -6.60 11.76 -15.06
CA GLU A 207 -6.16 11.02 -16.26
C GLU A 207 -5.99 9.51 -16.05
N ASP A 208 -5.72 9.07 -14.81
CA ASP A 208 -5.55 7.66 -14.46
C ASP A 208 -6.84 7.00 -13.95
N ALA A 209 -7.85 7.81 -13.62
CA ALA A 209 -9.03 7.39 -12.87
C ALA A 209 -9.77 6.21 -13.50
N SER A 210 -10.01 6.23 -14.81
CA SER A 210 -10.74 5.14 -15.49
C SER A 210 -9.98 3.82 -15.42
N ARG A 211 -8.65 3.85 -15.67
CA ARG A 211 -7.81 2.66 -15.61
C ARG A 211 -7.68 2.13 -14.18
N ALA A 212 -7.60 3.04 -13.22
CA ALA A 212 -7.51 2.69 -11.80
C ALA A 212 -8.81 2.05 -11.31
N PHE A 213 -9.97 2.62 -11.65
CA PHE A 213 -11.28 2.06 -11.32
C PHE A 213 -11.46 0.66 -11.92
N GLU A 214 -11.14 0.48 -13.20
CA GLU A 214 -11.21 -0.83 -13.87
C GLU A 214 -10.29 -1.86 -13.19
N SER A 215 -9.04 -1.46 -12.92
CA SER A 215 -8.03 -2.30 -12.28
C SER A 215 -8.49 -2.83 -10.91
N ILE A 216 -9.06 -1.95 -10.07
CA ILE A 216 -9.57 -2.34 -8.75
C ILE A 216 -10.91 -3.09 -8.84
N SER A 217 -11.80 -2.71 -9.75
CA SER A 217 -13.06 -3.43 -9.96
C SER A 217 -12.80 -4.89 -10.36
N ASN A 218 -11.88 -5.11 -11.31
CA ASN A 218 -11.47 -6.45 -11.71
C ASN A 218 -10.87 -7.24 -10.54
N LEU A 219 -10.05 -6.61 -9.70
CA LEU A 219 -9.51 -7.25 -8.49
C LEU A 219 -10.62 -7.68 -7.51
N ILE A 220 -11.63 -6.84 -7.30
CA ILE A 220 -12.79 -7.16 -6.45
C ILE A 220 -13.57 -8.34 -7.03
N GLU A 221 -13.85 -8.34 -8.34
CA GLU A 221 -14.55 -9.45 -9.02
C GLU A 221 -13.74 -10.78 -8.96
N GLU A 222 -12.42 -10.73 -9.17
CA GLU A 222 -11.52 -11.88 -9.03
C GLU A 222 -11.59 -12.51 -7.62
N CYS A 223 -11.94 -11.73 -6.60
CA CYS A 223 -12.05 -12.16 -5.21
C CYS A 223 -13.45 -12.64 -4.80
N LYS A 224 -14.47 -12.49 -5.66
CA LYS A 224 -15.83 -13.03 -5.42
C LYS A 224 -15.94 -14.51 -5.74
N ALA A 225 -15.05 -15.02 -6.58
CA ALA A 225 -14.96 -16.43 -7.00
C ALA A 225 -14.24 -17.30 -5.96
#